data_AF-C1BXQ9-F1
#
_entry.id   AF-C1BXQ9-F1
#
_cell.length_a   1.000
_cell.length_b   1.000
_cell.length_c   1.000
_cell.angle_alpha   90.00
_cell.angle_beta   90.00
_cell.angle_gamma   90.00
#
_symmetry.space_group_name_H-M   'P 1'
#
loop_
_entity.id
_entity.type
_entity.pdbx_description
1 polymer ?
#
loop_
_entity_poly.entity_id
_entity_poly.type
_entity_poly.pdbx_seq_one_letter_code
_entity_poly.pdbx_strand_id
1 'polypeptide(L)'
;MYNCWKVFVFHFLVLIVATQTEAELPSPIRLTSTWKNEFCLEFSWRLPESFDENLDCKYKIKTSQVSITRSSKTTLFQECDSLEGGLNFSVQTECNNSKSQPVVHTIAAPRELVKDFHCFYYSSNALNCSWLPTNQSPEDINLYYAYPESEIHLSNTSECRSYLRNAGRKTGCLIRGDFSKLKVYFQVNGTVNGSSLRNTFKVIPKDNVKPPAPKVKITEKENNLNLSWNHPNISHPHCWDYMLNYSRCQESLSKTTKSNSETIPYDPRCKYRVRIKAVYTSYCGKGESDWSGVEIYGEEDWLITVISIVIPASLFLFVILFLCCFMKHKEKLFPKIPQPSMIYKDTLNSNKEEKTFIGDLYVPVEEDVECKFSLENEPQLPMMQPDC
;
A
#
# COMPACT_ATOMS: atom_id res chain seq x y z
N MET A 1 -64.92 2.95 -88.21
CA MET A 1 -63.59 2.31 -88.09
C MET A 1 -62.84 2.96 -86.93
N TYR A 2 -62.64 2.19 -85.86
CA TYR A 2 -61.74 2.34 -84.71
C TYR A 2 -61.24 3.73 -84.27
N ASN A 3 -61.81 4.21 -83.16
CA ASN A 3 -61.18 5.17 -82.24
C ASN A 3 -60.00 4.49 -81.53
N CYS A 4 -58.79 5.03 -81.69
CA CYS A 4 -57.60 4.57 -80.98
C CYS A 4 -57.28 5.55 -79.84
N TRP A 5 -57.85 5.29 -78.66
CA TRP A 5 -57.52 6.00 -77.44
C TRP A 5 -56.35 5.26 -76.77
N LYS A 6 -55.11 5.78 -76.91
CA LYS A 6 -53.97 5.30 -76.13
C LYS A 6 -54.02 5.95 -74.74
N VAL A 7 -54.64 5.27 -73.80
CA VAL A 7 -54.50 5.55 -72.37
C VAL A 7 -53.27 4.77 -71.88
N PHE A 8 -52.16 5.48 -71.63
CA PHE A 8 -51.03 4.93 -70.88
C PHE A 8 -51.40 4.94 -69.39
N VAL A 9 -51.81 3.79 -68.86
CA VAL A 9 -51.98 3.60 -67.42
C VAL A 9 -50.62 3.20 -66.84
N PHE A 10 -49.92 4.17 -66.24
CA PHE A 10 -48.80 3.87 -65.35
C PHE A 10 -49.36 3.33 -64.03
N HIS A 11 -49.32 2.01 -63.83
CA HIS A 11 -49.55 1.42 -62.53
C HIS A 11 -48.31 1.66 -61.65
N PHE A 12 -48.34 2.70 -60.82
CA PHE A 12 -47.47 2.79 -59.65
C PHE A 12 -47.96 1.78 -58.61
N LEU A 13 -47.29 0.63 -58.54
CA LEU A 13 -47.37 -0.27 -57.40
C LEU A 13 -46.68 0.40 -56.21
N VAL A 14 -47.46 1.07 -55.37
CA VAL A 14 -47.00 1.49 -54.04
C VAL A 14 -46.95 0.24 -53.17
N LEU A 15 -45.75 -0.33 -53.05
CA LEU A 15 -45.45 -1.31 -52.00
C LEU A 15 -45.53 -0.58 -50.66
N ILE A 16 -46.67 -0.69 -49.98
CA ILE A 16 -46.75 -0.39 -48.56
C ILE A 16 -45.93 -1.48 -47.86
N VAL A 17 -44.65 -1.20 -47.63
CA VAL A 17 -43.87 -1.95 -46.65
C VAL A 17 -44.50 -1.62 -45.31
N ALA A 18 -45.36 -2.51 -44.82
CA ALA A 18 -45.69 -2.54 -43.41
C ALA A 18 -44.38 -2.89 -42.69
N THR A 19 -43.64 -1.86 -42.29
CA THR A 19 -42.62 -2.02 -41.26
C THR A 19 -43.37 -2.53 -40.05
N GLN A 20 -43.25 -3.82 -39.74
CA GLN A 20 -43.50 -4.26 -38.37
C GLN A 20 -42.53 -3.46 -37.53
N THR A 21 -43.02 -2.39 -36.90
CA THR A 21 -42.35 -1.82 -35.75
C THR A 21 -42.25 -2.97 -34.78
N GLU A 22 -41.05 -3.55 -34.61
CA GLU A 22 -40.78 -4.38 -33.43
C GLU A 22 -41.30 -3.58 -32.25
N ALA A 23 -42.32 -4.10 -31.57
CA ALA A 23 -42.94 -3.39 -30.46
C ALA A 23 -41.86 -3.20 -29.40
N GLU A 24 -41.31 -1.99 -29.31
CA GLU A 24 -40.29 -1.64 -28.33
C GLU A 24 -40.92 -1.86 -26.94
N LEU A 25 -40.24 -2.65 -26.10
CA LEU A 25 -40.74 -2.98 -24.78
C LEU A 25 -40.98 -1.71 -23.96
N PRO A 26 -42.14 -1.57 -23.30
CA PRO A 26 -42.46 -0.34 -22.61
C PRO A 26 -41.58 -0.21 -21.34
N SER A 27 -41.02 0.98 -21.17
CA SER A 27 -40.18 1.32 -20.01
C SER A 27 -41.03 1.50 -18.75
N PRO A 28 -40.50 1.17 -17.55
CA PRO A 28 -41.18 1.42 -16.28
C PRO A 28 -41.54 2.90 -16.10
N ILE A 29 -42.68 3.19 -15.49
CA ILE A 29 -43.14 4.57 -15.28
C ILE A 29 -43.19 4.95 -13.81
N ARG A 30 -43.14 6.27 -13.53
CA ARG A 30 -43.27 6.85 -12.19
C ARG A 30 -42.26 6.29 -11.19
N LEU A 31 -40.99 6.23 -11.58
CA LEU A 31 -39.92 5.97 -10.63
C LEU A 31 -39.89 7.09 -9.59
N THR A 32 -40.02 6.72 -8.32
CA THR A 32 -39.99 7.64 -7.17
C THR A 32 -39.17 7.03 -6.04
N SER A 33 -38.71 7.88 -5.12
CA SER A 33 -37.94 7.49 -3.95
C SER A 33 -38.51 8.13 -2.68
N THR A 34 -38.65 7.34 -1.62
CA THR A 34 -39.06 7.80 -0.29
C THR A 34 -38.10 7.28 0.76
N TRP A 35 -37.91 8.04 1.84
CA TRP A 35 -37.12 7.55 2.97
C TRP A 35 -37.97 6.58 3.78
N LYS A 36 -37.47 5.36 3.96
CA LYS A 36 -38.11 4.35 4.81
C LYS A 36 -37.69 4.49 6.27
N ASN A 37 -36.43 4.84 6.49
CA ASN A 37 -35.86 5.12 7.80
C ASN A 37 -34.71 6.13 7.67
N GLU A 38 -33.88 6.23 8.71
CA GLU A 38 -32.70 7.10 8.79
C GLU A 38 -31.64 6.85 7.71
N PHE A 39 -31.54 5.61 7.20
CA PHE A 39 -30.41 5.14 6.39
C PHE A 39 -30.79 4.57 5.02
N CYS A 40 -32.07 4.25 4.81
CA CYS A 40 -32.55 3.50 3.66
C CYS A 40 -33.61 4.26 2.87
N LEU A 41 -33.45 4.21 1.55
CA LEU A 41 -34.42 4.68 0.58
C LEU A 41 -35.22 3.50 0.05
N GLU A 42 -36.51 3.74 -0.16
CA GLU A 42 -37.41 2.83 -0.85
C GLU A 42 -37.76 3.45 -2.20
N PHE A 43 -37.48 2.71 -3.27
CA PHE A 43 -37.78 3.05 -4.63
C PHE A 43 -39.05 2.32 -5.07
N SER A 44 -39.94 3.04 -5.74
CA SER A 44 -41.16 2.47 -6.30
C SER A 44 -41.34 2.86 -7.76
N TRP A 45 -41.90 1.94 -8.55
CA TRP A 45 -42.24 2.17 -9.96
C TRP A 45 -43.55 1.48 -10.32
N ARG A 46 -44.07 1.72 -11.53
CA ARG A 46 -45.28 1.05 -12.03
C ARG A 46 -45.06 0.44 -13.40
N LEU A 47 -45.84 -0.62 -13.65
CA LEU A 47 -45.99 -1.22 -14.96
C LEU A 47 -46.81 -0.30 -15.89
N PRO A 48 -46.38 -0.10 -17.13
CA PRO A 48 -47.19 0.53 -18.17
C PRO A 48 -48.48 -0.26 -18.41
N GLU A 49 -49.60 0.42 -18.68
CA GLU A 49 -50.92 -0.22 -18.88
C GLU A 49 -51.00 -1.12 -20.13
N SER A 50 -50.05 -0.99 -21.05
CA SER A 50 -49.92 -1.80 -22.27
C SER A 50 -49.22 -3.14 -22.04
N PHE A 51 -49.08 -3.58 -20.79
CA PHE A 51 -48.26 -4.73 -20.41
C PHE A 51 -49.11 -6.00 -20.31
N ASP A 52 -48.77 -7.02 -21.12
CA ASP A 52 -49.44 -8.33 -21.10
C ASP A 52 -48.91 -9.16 -19.92
N GLU A 53 -49.80 -9.52 -18.99
CA GLU A 53 -49.49 -10.30 -17.78
C GLU A 53 -48.94 -11.72 -18.08
N ASN A 54 -49.06 -12.19 -19.33
CA ASN A 54 -48.61 -13.53 -19.75
C ASN A 54 -47.13 -13.61 -20.16
N LEU A 55 -46.40 -12.49 -20.27
CA LEU A 55 -44.96 -12.53 -20.54
C LEU A 55 -44.12 -12.67 -19.25
N ASP A 56 -43.21 -13.66 -19.21
CA ASP A 56 -42.23 -13.84 -18.13
C ASP A 56 -41.12 -12.78 -18.19
N CYS A 57 -41.48 -11.55 -17.84
CA CYS A 57 -40.57 -10.42 -17.79
C CYS A 57 -39.96 -10.23 -16.40
N LYS A 58 -38.79 -9.60 -16.39
CA LYS A 58 -38.03 -9.28 -15.18
C LYS A 58 -37.58 -7.82 -15.22
N TYR A 59 -37.42 -7.22 -14.04
CA TYR A 59 -36.78 -5.92 -13.90
C TYR A 59 -35.32 -6.09 -13.60
N LYS A 60 -34.49 -5.49 -14.44
CA LYS A 60 -33.08 -5.26 -14.16
C LYS A 60 -32.94 -3.92 -13.47
N ILE A 61 -32.55 -3.99 -12.20
CA ILE A 61 -32.35 -2.84 -11.33
C ILE A 61 -30.85 -2.65 -11.20
N LYS A 62 -30.38 -1.42 -11.46
CA LYS A 62 -28.97 -1.07 -11.28
C LYS A 62 -28.84 0.18 -10.44
N THR A 63 -27.90 0.10 -9.50
CA THR A 63 -27.39 1.20 -8.69
C THR A 63 -25.89 1.30 -8.88
N SER A 64 -25.22 2.27 -8.25
CA SER A 64 -23.77 2.40 -8.32
C SER A 64 -23.01 1.16 -7.80
N GLN A 65 -23.62 0.36 -6.92
CA GLN A 65 -22.99 -0.79 -6.26
C GLN A 65 -23.62 -2.13 -6.68
N VAL A 66 -24.89 -2.14 -7.07
CA VAL A 66 -25.69 -3.36 -7.22
C VAL A 66 -26.29 -3.44 -8.62
N SER A 67 -26.26 -4.63 -9.21
CA SER A 67 -27.03 -4.96 -10.42
C SER A 67 -27.78 -6.25 -10.16
N ILE A 68 -29.10 -6.16 -9.97
CA ILE A 68 -29.96 -7.30 -9.67
C ILE A 68 -31.09 -7.43 -10.69
N THR A 69 -31.60 -8.66 -10.81
CA THR A 69 -32.78 -8.95 -11.62
C THR A 69 -33.90 -9.45 -10.69
N ARG A 70 -35.06 -8.81 -10.76
CA ARG A 70 -36.25 -9.12 -9.95
C ARG A 70 -37.43 -9.48 -10.87
N SER A 71 -38.41 -10.19 -10.33
CA SER A 71 -39.66 -10.48 -11.05
C SER A 71 -40.39 -9.18 -11.40
N SER A 72 -41.09 -9.15 -12.54
CA SER A 72 -41.98 -8.05 -12.92
C SER A 72 -43.10 -7.76 -11.90
N LYS A 73 -43.44 -8.73 -11.04
CA LYS A 73 -44.40 -8.54 -9.94
C LYS A 73 -43.85 -7.68 -8.79
N THR A 74 -42.54 -7.47 -8.75
CA THR A 74 -41.89 -6.64 -7.72
C THR A 74 -41.71 -5.22 -8.25
N THR A 75 -42.42 -4.28 -7.65
CA THR A 75 -42.38 -2.84 -8.02
C THR A 75 -41.76 -1.96 -6.94
N LEU A 76 -41.14 -2.59 -5.94
CA LEU A 76 -40.51 -1.94 -4.80
C LEU A 76 -39.09 -2.47 -4.62
N PHE A 77 -38.17 -1.57 -4.31
CA PHE A 77 -36.78 -1.92 -3.99
C PHE A 77 -36.27 -1.03 -2.88
N GLN A 78 -35.58 -1.62 -1.90
CA GLN A 78 -35.00 -0.89 -0.79
C GLN A 78 -33.47 -0.95 -0.87
N GLU A 79 -32.83 0.21 -0.68
CA GLU A 79 -31.38 0.32 -0.63
C GLU A 79 -30.96 1.20 0.54
N CYS A 80 -29.98 0.74 1.30
CA CYS A 80 -29.35 1.49 2.39
C CYS A 80 -27.91 1.75 1.96
N ASP A 81 -27.56 3.02 1.75
CA ASP A 81 -26.24 3.39 1.21
C ASP A 81 -25.79 4.82 1.57
N SER A 82 -24.50 5.09 1.35
CA SER A 82 -23.94 6.44 1.44
C SER A 82 -24.45 7.34 0.32
N LEU A 83 -24.74 8.60 0.65
CA LEU A 83 -25.13 9.62 -0.33
C LEU A 83 -23.99 10.61 -0.66
N GLU A 84 -22.75 10.35 -0.22
CA GLU A 84 -21.60 11.25 -0.42
C GLU A 84 -21.33 11.62 -1.89
N GLY A 85 -21.73 10.80 -2.85
CA GLY A 85 -21.63 11.06 -4.30
C GLY A 85 -22.96 11.25 -5.03
N GLY A 86 -24.07 11.31 -4.29
CA GLY A 86 -25.40 11.12 -4.86
C GLY A 86 -25.65 9.66 -5.25
N LEU A 87 -26.89 9.37 -5.65
CA LEU A 87 -27.32 8.01 -5.97
C LEU A 87 -28.06 8.00 -7.31
N ASN A 88 -27.60 7.14 -8.22
CA ASN A 88 -28.27 6.88 -9.49
C ASN A 88 -28.95 5.51 -9.42
N PHE A 89 -30.27 5.52 -9.50
CA PHE A 89 -31.09 4.33 -9.53
C PHE A 89 -31.67 4.16 -10.93
N SER A 90 -31.56 2.97 -11.52
CA SER A 90 -32.14 2.71 -12.83
C SER A 90 -32.89 1.39 -12.88
N VAL A 91 -34.00 1.39 -13.61
CA VAL A 91 -34.84 0.20 -13.82
C VAL A 91 -35.06 0.00 -15.31
N GLN A 92 -34.84 -1.22 -15.76
CA GLN A 92 -35.03 -1.66 -17.14
C GLN A 92 -35.88 -2.92 -17.15
N THR A 93 -36.85 -2.99 -18.05
CA THR A 93 -37.64 -4.20 -18.28
C THR A 93 -36.86 -5.11 -19.24
N GLU A 94 -36.69 -6.38 -18.88
CA GLU A 94 -36.11 -7.42 -19.73
C GLU A 94 -37.15 -8.55 -19.88
N CYS A 95 -37.58 -8.85 -21.11
CA CYS A 95 -38.50 -9.94 -21.42
C CYS A 95 -37.89 -10.81 -22.51
N ASN A 96 -37.66 -12.09 -22.24
CA ASN A 96 -36.97 -13.00 -23.15
C ASN A 96 -35.63 -12.39 -23.66
N ASN A 97 -35.56 -11.98 -24.95
CA ASN A 97 -34.37 -11.37 -25.56
C ASN A 97 -34.50 -9.85 -25.77
N SER A 98 -35.65 -9.26 -25.47
CA SER A 98 -35.92 -7.84 -25.70
C SER A 98 -35.74 -7.05 -24.41
N LYS A 99 -35.31 -5.78 -24.54
CA LYS A 99 -35.09 -4.87 -23.42
C LYS A 99 -35.72 -3.50 -23.68
N SER A 100 -36.30 -2.89 -22.66
CA SER A 100 -36.76 -1.51 -22.73
C SER A 100 -35.60 -0.52 -22.60
N GLN A 101 -35.84 0.77 -22.87
CA GLN A 101 -34.94 1.82 -22.43
C GLN A 101 -34.88 1.87 -20.88
N PRO A 102 -33.71 2.09 -20.27
CA PRO A 102 -33.59 2.23 -18.83
C PRO A 102 -34.15 3.58 -18.36
N VAL A 103 -34.95 3.56 -17.31
CA VAL A 103 -35.42 4.79 -16.65
C VAL A 103 -34.54 5.06 -15.44
N VAL A 104 -33.97 6.26 -15.39
CA VAL A 104 -33.01 6.66 -14.36
C VAL A 104 -33.67 7.67 -13.42
N HIS A 105 -33.51 7.46 -12.13
CA HIS A 105 -33.89 8.36 -11.04
C HIS A 105 -32.63 8.73 -10.25
N THR A 106 -32.30 10.01 -10.23
CA THR A 106 -31.07 10.52 -9.61
C THR A 106 -31.40 11.31 -8.35
N ILE A 107 -30.74 10.95 -7.25
CA ILE A 107 -30.76 11.67 -5.98
C ILE A 107 -29.43 12.43 -5.88
N ALA A 108 -29.52 13.76 -5.84
CA ALA A 108 -28.34 14.60 -5.72
C ALA A 108 -27.65 14.39 -4.37
N ALA A 109 -26.32 14.53 -4.36
CA ALA A 109 -25.54 14.52 -3.13
C ALA A 109 -26.03 15.64 -2.18
N PRO A 110 -26.29 15.34 -0.89
CA PRO A 110 -26.62 16.36 0.07
C PRO A 110 -25.41 17.27 0.31
N ARG A 111 -25.68 18.50 0.75
CA ARG A 111 -24.61 19.39 1.23
C ARG A 111 -23.89 18.75 2.41
N GLU A 112 -22.56 18.79 2.39
CA GLU A 112 -21.70 18.18 3.40
C GLU A 112 -21.71 18.97 4.73
N LEU A 113 -22.15 18.31 5.79
CA LEU A 113 -21.98 18.74 7.18
C LEU A 113 -20.60 18.33 7.70
N VAL A 114 -20.09 17.19 7.26
CA VAL A 114 -18.80 16.64 7.65
C VAL A 114 -18.08 16.05 6.45
N LYS A 115 -16.75 16.04 6.51
CA LYS A 115 -15.82 15.49 5.51
C LYS A 115 -14.97 14.41 6.13
N ASP A 116 -14.35 13.58 5.28
CA ASP A 116 -13.42 12.53 5.68
C ASP A 116 -14.00 11.64 6.79
N PHE A 117 -15.28 11.26 6.66
CA PHE A 117 -15.92 10.39 7.64
C PHE A 117 -15.33 8.98 7.52
N HIS A 118 -14.69 8.52 8.59
CA HIS A 118 -14.12 7.18 8.63
C HIS A 118 -14.25 6.60 10.03
N CYS A 119 -14.33 5.27 10.11
CA CYS A 119 -14.32 4.57 11.39
C CYS A 119 -13.25 3.49 11.39
N PHE A 120 -12.48 3.44 12.47
CA PHE A 120 -11.47 2.42 12.71
C PHE A 120 -11.98 1.39 13.71
N TYR A 121 -11.87 0.12 13.33
CA TYR A 121 -12.07 -1.00 14.23
C TYR A 121 -10.78 -1.29 14.98
N TYR A 122 -10.68 -0.76 16.20
CA TYR A 122 -9.44 -0.72 16.97
C TYR A 122 -9.44 -1.62 18.21
N SER A 123 -10.58 -2.21 18.55
CA SER A 123 -10.73 -3.19 19.63
C SER A 123 -11.87 -4.14 19.26
N SER A 124 -11.84 -5.39 19.78
CA SER A 124 -12.90 -6.39 19.58
C SER A 124 -14.34 -5.88 19.78
N ASN A 125 -14.54 -4.89 20.64
CA ASN A 125 -15.86 -4.40 21.02
C ASN A 125 -16.02 -2.87 20.84
N ALA A 126 -15.22 -2.24 19.97
CA ALA A 126 -15.32 -0.80 19.78
C ALA A 126 -14.94 -0.30 18.38
N LEU A 127 -15.68 0.70 17.92
CA LEU A 127 -15.38 1.51 16.74
C LEU A 127 -15.02 2.93 17.17
N ASN A 128 -14.00 3.49 16.55
CA ASN A 128 -13.67 4.91 16.67
C ASN A 128 -13.95 5.58 15.33
N CYS A 129 -15.03 6.35 15.26
CA CYS A 129 -15.39 7.14 14.10
C CYS A 129 -14.86 8.56 14.24
N SER A 130 -14.31 9.13 13.18
CA SER A 130 -13.88 10.53 13.15
C SER A 130 -14.20 11.19 11.83
N TRP A 131 -14.31 12.52 11.85
CA TRP A 131 -14.66 13.34 10.71
C TRP A 131 -14.16 14.78 10.90
N LEU A 132 -14.08 15.51 9.80
CA LEU A 132 -13.77 16.94 9.76
C LEU A 132 -15.06 17.75 9.58
N PRO A 133 -15.46 18.60 10.54
CA PRO A 133 -16.61 19.49 10.36
C PRO A 133 -16.35 20.50 9.23
N THR A 134 -17.35 20.74 8.38
CA THR A 134 -17.25 21.80 7.37
C THR A 134 -17.40 23.18 8.01
N ASN A 135 -16.99 24.24 7.29
CA ASN A 135 -17.15 25.63 7.74
C ASN A 135 -18.62 26.00 7.98
N GLN A 136 -19.54 25.30 7.31
CA GLN A 136 -20.98 25.55 7.35
C GLN A 136 -21.70 24.56 8.26
N SER A 137 -20.95 23.64 8.89
CA SER A 137 -21.48 22.66 9.82
C SER A 137 -21.95 23.35 11.11
N PRO A 138 -23.15 23.04 11.62
CA PRO A 138 -23.59 23.59 12.90
C PRO A 138 -22.76 23.01 14.05
N GLU A 139 -22.79 23.65 15.22
CA GLU A 139 -22.06 23.15 16.39
C GLU A 139 -22.68 21.87 16.98
N ASP A 140 -23.98 21.68 16.78
CA ASP A 140 -24.82 20.65 17.37
C ASP A 140 -25.18 19.52 16.40
N ILE A 141 -24.21 19.03 15.62
CA ILE A 141 -24.43 17.82 14.82
C ILE A 141 -24.66 16.59 15.70
N ASN A 142 -25.54 15.69 15.28
CA ASN A 142 -25.78 14.42 15.96
C ASN A 142 -25.50 13.24 15.02
N LEU A 143 -24.78 12.25 15.54
CA LEU A 143 -24.47 11.01 14.84
C LEU A 143 -25.43 9.91 15.31
N TYR A 144 -26.14 9.34 14.37
CA TYR A 144 -26.94 8.13 14.54
C TYR A 144 -26.30 6.99 13.78
N TYR A 145 -26.44 5.77 14.30
CA TYR A 145 -25.91 4.58 13.67
C TYR A 145 -26.87 3.40 13.84
N ALA A 146 -26.85 2.50 12.86
CA ALA A 146 -27.52 1.22 12.94
C ALA A 146 -26.66 0.16 12.28
N TYR A 147 -26.70 -1.04 12.83
CA TYR A 147 -26.14 -2.22 12.22
C TYR A 147 -27.26 -3.28 12.17
N PRO A 148 -27.51 -3.89 11.00
CA PRO A 148 -28.56 -4.87 10.88
C PRO A 148 -28.15 -6.16 11.60
N GLU A 149 -29.05 -6.73 12.41
CA GLU A 149 -28.99 -8.18 12.73
C GLU A 149 -29.39 -9.02 11.51
N SER A 150 -30.19 -8.44 10.59
CA SER A 150 -30.51 -8.96 9.26
C SER A 150 -30.83 -7.80 8.29
N GLU A 151 -30.59 -7.96 6.98
CA GLU A 151 -30.77 -6.89 5.96
C GLU A 151 -32.22 -6.32 5.89
N ILE A 152 -33.18 -6.95 6.57
CA ILE A 152 -34.61 -6.62 6.52
C ILE A 152 -35.04 -5.72 7.71
N HIS A 153 -34.28 -5.66 8.81
CA HIS A 153 -34.67 -4.94 10.03
C HIS A 153 -33.58 -3.97 10.53
N LEU A 154 -33.40 -2.87 9.78
CA LEU A 154 -32.57 -1.73 10.21
C LEU A 154 -33.43 -0.73 11.02
N SER A 155 -34.08 -1.18 12.10
CA SER A 155 -35.00 -0.36 12.91
C SER A 155 -34.44 0.08 14.27
N ASN A 156 -33.34 -0.50 14.73
CA ASN A 156 -32.72 -0.16 16.02
C ASN A 156 -31.66 0.92 15.85
N THR A 157 -32.09 2.11 15.47
CA THR A 157 -31.23 3.30 15.36
C THR A 157 -30.74 3.72 16.74
N SER A 158 -29.43 3.85 16.91
CA SER A 158 -28.78 4.30 18.14
C SER A 158 -28.10 5.65 17.94
N GLU A 159 -28.23 6.54 18.91
CA GLU A 159 -27.48 7.80 18.92
C GLU A 159 -26.10 7.61 19.56
N CYS A 160 -25.08 8.24 18.99
CA CYS A 160 -23.78 8.35 19.63
C CYS A 160 -23.87 9.08 20.98
N ARG A 161 -23.32 8.46 22.03
CA ARG A 161 -23.26 9.05 23.37
C ARG A 161 -21.86 9.52 23.77
N SER A 162 -20.81 8.98 23.16
CA SER A 162 -19.41 9.25 23.53
C SER A 162 -18.69 10.04 22.44
N TYR A 163 -19.03 11.32 22.29
CA TYR A 163 -18.43 12.18 21.27
C TYR A 163 -16.97 12.53 21.59
N LEU A 164 -16.14 12.48 20.56
CA LEU A 164 -14.83 13.11 20.54
C LEU A 164 -15.00 14.58 20.12
N ARG A 165 -14.28 15.48 20.79
CA ARG A 165 -14.36 16.92 20.53
C ARG A 165 -12.99 17.50 20.26
N ASN A 166 -12.92 18.42 19.32
CA ASN A 166 -11.76 19.26 19.08
C ASN A 166 -12.23 20.72 19.02
N ALA A 167 -11.60 21.60 19.81
CA ALA A 167 -12.00 23.00 19.95
C ALA A 167 -13.52 23.19 20.17
N GLY A 168 -14.13 22.37 21.02
CA GLY A 168 -15.57 22.41 21.33
C GLY A 168 -16.50 21.69 20.33
N ARG A 169 -16.08 21.55 19.07
CA ARG A 169 -16.88 20.91 18.01
C ARG A 169 -16.79 19.39 18.08
N LYS A 170 -17.89 18.69 17.76
CA LYS A 170 -17.91 17.22 17.66
C LYS A 170 -17.15 16.79 16.40
N THR A 171 -16.10 16.01 16.57
CA THR A 171 -15.21 15.53 15.48
C THR A 171 -15.09 14.01 15.41
N GLY A 172 -15.80 13.30 16.28
CA GLY A 172 -15.78 11.85 16.30
C GLY A 172 -16.76 11.26 17.29
N CYS A 173 -16.84 9.93 17.29
CA CYS A 173 -17.64 9.15 18.22
C CYS A 173 -16.94 7.84 18.54
N LEU A 174 -16.89 7.53 19.83
CA LEU A 174 -16.54 6.20 20.31
C LEU A 174 -17.81 5.36 20.49
N ILE A 175 -17.89 4.26 19.75
CA ILE A 175 -19.05 3.36 19.76
C ILE A 175 -18.62 2.00 20.30
N ARG A 176 -19.37 1.47 21.27
CA ARG A 176 -19.13 0.14 21.84
C ARG A 176 -20.11 -0.88 21.25
N GLY A 177 -19.62 -2.08 20.99
CA GLY A 177 -20.37 -3.19 20.39
C GLY A 177 -19.46 -4.12 19.59
N ASP A 178 -19.93 -5.33 19.29
CA ASP A 178 -19.23 -6.24 18.36
C ASP A 178 -19.65 -5.89 16.92
N PHE A 179 -18.69 -5.38 16.16
CA PHE A 179 -18.89 -4.95 14.77
C PHE A 179 -18.12 -5.82 13.78
N SER A 180 -17.52 -6.91 14.24
CA SER A 180 -16.58 -7.74 13.46
C SER A 180 -17.20 -8.37 12.22
N LYS A 181 -18.52 -8.50 12.13
CA LYS A 181 -19.21 -9.15 11.00
C LYS A 181 -20.30 -8.28 10.37
N LEU A 182 -20.39 -7.02 10.77
CA LEU A 182 -21.56 -6.20 10.47
C LEU A 182 -21.19 -5.01 9.61
N LYS A 183 -22.04 -4.72 8.62
CA LYS A 183 -22.02 -3.41 7.95
C LYS A 183 -22.69 -2.42 8.91
N VAL A 184 -22.09 -1.24 9.09
CA VAL A 184 -22.65 -0.20 9.96
C VAL A 184 -23.03 0.99 9.11
N TYR A 185 -24.28 1.42 9.26
CA TYR A 185 -24.84 2.59 8.61
C TYR A 185 -24.80 3.75 9.59
N PHE A 186 -24.40 4.91 9.09
CA PHE A 186 -24.28 6.13 9.87
C PHE A 186 -25.07 7.25 9.24
N GLN A 187 -25.58 8.14 10.08
CA GLN A 187 -26.29 9.33 9.69
C GLN A 187 -25.81 10.49 10.56
N VAL A 188 -25.31 11.54 9.93
CA VAL A 188 -25.01 12.81 10.59
C VAL A 188 -26.12 13.79 10.27
N ASN A 189 -26.81 14.26 11.30
CA ASN A 189 -27.84 15.30 11.21
C ASN A 189 -27.31 16.63 11.72
N GLY A 190 -27.76 17.70 11.08
CA GLY A 190 -27.52 19.08 11.53
C GLY A 190 -28.49 20.04 10.87
N THR A 191 -28.72 21.18 11.51
CA THR A 191 -29.58 22.24 10.96
C THR A 191 -28.72 23.35 10.38
N VAL A 192 -28.91 23.69 9.10
CA VAL A 192 -28.21 24.79 8.44
C VAL A 192 -29.24 25.72 7.82
N ASN A 193 -29.24 27.00 8.22
CA ASN A 193 -30.17 28.02 7.75
C ASN A 193 -31.66 27.62 7.91
N GLY A 194 -32.01 26.95 9.02
CA GLY A 194 -33.38 26.49 9.30
C GLY A 194 -33.79 25.20 8.58
N SER A 195 -32.95 24.68 7.68
CA SER A 195 -33.18 23.41 6.99
C SER A 195 -32.40 22.27 7.65
N SER A 196 -33.08 21.15 7.91
CA SER A 196 -32.43 19.93 8.37
C SER A 196 -31.66 19.28 7.23
N LEU A 197 -30.37 19.05 7.44
CA LEU A 197 -29.47 18.38 6.53
C LEU A 197 -29.06 17.03 7.10
N ARG A 198 -28.84 16.08 6.19
CA ARG A 198 -28.51 14.70 6.49
C ARG A 198 -27.38 14.25 5.59
N ASN A 199 -26.30 13.75 6.16
CA ASN A 199 -25.31 12.94 5.44
C ASN A 199 -25.40 11.49 5.91
N THR A 200 -25.39 10.54 4.99
CA THR A 200 -25.40 9.10 5.30
C THR A 200 -24.07 8.49 4.88
N PHE A 201 -23.58 7.54 5.68
CA PHE A 201 -22.34 6.82 5.41
C PHE A 201 -22.55 5.33 5.65
N LYS A 202 -21.73 4.52 4.99
CA LYS A 202 -21.73 3.06 5.12
C LYS A 202 -20.31 2.60 5.36
N VAL A 203 -20.07 1.94 6.48
CA VAL A 203 -18.75 1.44 6.86
C VAL A 203 -18.78 -0.07 7.02
N ILE A 204 -17.75 -0.73 6.50
CA ILE A 204 -17.45 -2.13 6.77
C ILE A 204 -16.24 -2.14 7.73
N PRO A 205 -16.44 -2.35 9.04
CA PRO A 205 -15.39 -2.34 10.07
C PRO A 205 -14.15 -3.18 9.72
N LYS A 206 -14.37 -4.36 9.11
CA LYS A 206 -13.31 -5.27 8.66
C LYS A 206 -12.39 -4.69 7.59
N ASP A 207 -12.85 -3.71 6.83
CA ASP A 207 -12.05 -3.06 5.78
C ASP A 207 -11.21 -1.89 6.32
N ASN A 208 -11.40 -1.52 7.60
CA ASN A 208 -10.71 -0.41 8.24
C ASN A 208 -10.24 -0.80 9.66
N VAL A 209 -9.46 -1.88 9.79
CA VAL A 209 -8.95 -2.35 11.08
C VAL A 209 -7.68 -1.60 11.48
N LYS A 210 -7.63 -1.08 12.72
CA LYS A 210 -6.47 -0.36 13.25
C LYS A 210 -6.13 -0.87 14.66
N PRO A 211 -5.49 -2.04 14.80
CA PRO A 211 -5.12 -2.56 16.11
C PRO A 211 -4.04 -1.72 16.79
N PRO A 212 -3.93 -1.78 18.12
CA PRO A 212 -2.76 -1.29 18.83
C PRO A 212 -1.48 -1.95 18.30
N ALA A 213 -0.37 -1.20 18.29
CA ALA A 213 0.93 -1.73 17.93
C ALA A 213 1.30 -2.93 18.84
N PRO A 214 1.72 -4.08 18.28
CA PRO A 214 2.16 -5.21 19.09
C PRO A 214 3.39 -4.86 19.92
N LYS A 215 3.60 -5.59 21.01
CA LYS A 215 4.80 -5.47 21.84
C LYS A 215 5.66 -6.71 21.63
N VAL A 216 6.93 -6.51 21.31
CA VAL A 216 7.90 -7.60 21.16
C VAL A 216 8.52 -7.86 22.53
N LYS A 217 8.61 -9.13 22.91
CA LYS A 217 9.40 -9.61 24.04
C LYS A 217 10.57 -10.42 23.49
N ILE A 218 11.78 -10.04 23.92
CA ILE A 218 13.02 -10.72 23.54
C ILE A 218 13.47 -11.59 24.71
N THR A 219 13.73 -12.86 24.44
CA THR A 219 14.29 -13.80 25.42
C THR A 219 15.44 -14.56 24.79
N GLU A 220 16.58 -14.59 25.46
CA GLU A 220 17.72 -15.41 25.07
C GLU A 220 17.49 -16.86 25.46
N LYS A 221 17.76 -17.78 24.54
CA LYS A 221 17.76 -19.22 24.79
C LYS A 221 18.91 -19.85 24.02
N GLU A 222 19.89 -20.36 24.76
CA GLU A 222 21.11 -20.94 24.22
C GLU A 222 21.83 -19.93 23.29
N ASN A 223 21.95 -20.23 22.01
CA ASN A 223 22.64 -19.38 21.03
C ASN A 223 21.66 -18.59 20.13
N ASN A 224 20.43 -18.37 20.59
CA ASN A 224 19.38 -17.70 19.83
C ASN A 224 18.61 -16.68 20.68
N LEU A 225 18.09 -15.65 20.01
CA LEU A 225 17.08 -14.76 20.55
C LEU A 225 15.71 -15.21 20.06
N ASN A 226 14.82 -15.53 20.99
CA ASN A 226 13.42 -15.78 20.72
C ASN A 226 12.64 -14.47 20.86
N LEU A 227 12.09 -14.01 19.74
CA LEU A 227 11.22 -12.84 19.64
C LEU A 227 9.80 -13.34 19.71
N SER A 228 9.01 -12.85 20.67
CA SER A 228 7.61 -13.25 20.84
C SER A 228 6.70 -12.05 21.00
N TRP A 229 5.48 -12.15 20.50
CA TRP A 229 4.46 -11.11 20.60
C TRP A 229 3.07 -11.72 20.73
N ASN A 230 2.13 -10.89 21.17
CA ASN A 230 0.72 -11.28 21.25
C ASN A 230 -0.02 -10.81 19.99
N HIS A 231 -0.99 -11.60 19.56
CA HIS A 231 -1.90 -11.18 18.50
C HIS A 231 -2.79 -10.04 18.98
N PRO A 232 -3.15 -9.10 18.10
CA PRO A 232 -4.15 -8.09 18.45
C PRO A 232 -5.44 -8.74 18.93
N ASN A 233 -6.05 -8.20 19.98
CA ASN A 233 -7.36 -8.64 20.47
C ASN A 233 -8.48 -8.10 19.57
N ILE A 234 -8.37 -8.37 18.28
CA ILE A 234 -9.27 -7.99 17.22
C ILE A 234 -9.28 -9.16 16.24
N SER A 235 -10.43 -9.80 16.06
CA SER A 235 -10.58 -10.98 15.20
C SER A 235 -9.72 -12.18 15.65
N HIS A 236 -9.77 -13.25 14.86
CA HIS A 236 -9.05 -14.49 15.17
C HIS A 236 -7.55 -14.42 14.79
N PRO A 237 -6.66 -15.21 15.43
CA PRO A 237 -5.22 -15.18 15.19
C PRO A 237 -4.81 -15.40 13.73
N HIS A 238 -5.53 -16.23 12.98
CA HIS A 238 -5.23 -16.49 11.57
C HIS A 238 -5.33 -15.21 10.70
N CYS A 239 -6.08 -14.19 11.14
CA CYS A 239 -6.27 -12.93 10.40
C CYS A 239 -5.06 -11.98 10.45
N TRP A 240 -3.97 -12.38 11.09
CA TRP A 240 -2.82 -11.53 11.32
C TRP A 240 -1.55 -12.12 10.71
N ASP A 241 -0.95 -11.35 9.83
CA ASP A 241 0.45 -11.51 9.44
C ASP A 241 1.28 -10.45 10.19
N TYR A 242 2.55 -10.72 10.44
CA TYR A 242 3.44 -9.81 11.15
C TYR A 242 4.64 -9.47 10.29
N MET A 243 4.88 -8.17 10.12
CA MET A 243 6.10 -7.63 9.54
C MET A 243 7.08 -7.33 10.67
N LEU A 244 8.20 -8.04 10.67
CA LEU A 244 9.27 -7.92 11.64
C LEU A 244 10.48 -7.24 10.97
N ASN A 245 10.85 -6.07 11.47
CA ASN A 245 12.09 -5.40 11.10
C ASN A 245 13.05 -5.51 12.27
N TYR A 246 14.20 -6.13 12.05
CA TYR A 246 15.24 -6.17 13.06
C TYR A 246 16.60 -5.84 12.46
N SER A 247 17.45 -5.17 13.25
CA SER A 247 18.84 -4.96 12.89
C SER A 247 19.75 -5.72 13.83
N ARG A 248 20.82 -6.31 13.31
CA ARG A 248 21.91 -6.92 14.08
C ARG A 248 23.22 -6.25 13.69
N CYS A 249 23.91 -5.65 14.66
CA CYS A 249 25.09 -4.83 14.41
C CYS A 249 24.77 -3.67 13.44
N GLN A 250 25.01 -3.84 12.14
CA GLN A 250 24.72 -2.85 11.08
C GLN A 250 23.82 -3.41 9.95
N GLU A 251 23.47 -4.69 10.01
CA GLU A 251 22.63 -5.33 9.01
C GLU A 251 21.16 -5.19 9.40
N SER A 252 20.32 -4.66 8.52
CA SER A 252 18.88 -4.57 8.70
C SER A 252 18.17 -5.66 7.90
N LEU A 253 17.36 -6.47 8.57
CA LEU A 253 16.56 -7.52 7.97
C LEU A 253 15.08 -7.25 8.19
N SER A 254 14.27 -7.63 7.20
CA SER A 254 12.81 -7.57 7.23
C SER A 254 12.27 -8.95 6.92
N LYS A 255 11.38 -9.46 7.77
CA LYS A 255 10.72 -10.76 7.60
C LYS A 255 9.22 -10.60 7.78
N THR A 256 8.45 -11.37 7.01
CA THR A 256 7.00 -11.52 7.24
C THR A 256 6.73 -12.93 7.76
N THR A 257 5.93 -13.05 8.81
CA THR A 257 5.57 -14.34 9.42
C THR A 257 4.12 -14.35 9.89
N LYS A 258 3.50 -15.54 9.88
CA LYS A 258 2.17 -15.78 10.48
C LYS A 258 2.25 -16.25 11.92
N SER A 259 3.45 -16.63 12.36
CA SER A 259 3.71 -17.07 13.73
C SER A 259 3.67 -15.87 14.68
N ASN A 260 3.38 -16.15 15.95
CA ASN A 260 3.49 -15.17 17.03
C ASN A 260 4.90 -15.12 17.67
N SER A 261 5.83 -15.87 17.09
CA SER A 261 7.24 -15.87 17.49
C SER A 261 8.17 -16.11 16.31
N GLU A 262 9.40 -15.63 16.45
CA GLU A 262 10.49 -15.80 15.51
C GLU A 262 11.80 -16.01 16.27
N THR A 263 12.61 -16.95 15.81
CA THR A 263 13.92 -17.24 16.40
C THR A 263 15.01 -16.71 15.49
N ILE A 264 15.89 -15.86 16.03
CA ILE A 264 17.03 -15.32 15.29
C ILE A 264 18.36 -15.70 15.96
N PRO A 265 19.45 -15.89 15.19
CA PRO A 265 20.77 -16.19 15.75
C PRO A 265 21.26 -15.06 16.66
N TYR A 266 21.77 -15.43 17.83
CA TYR A 266 22.35 -14.49 18.78
C TYR A 266 23.87 -14.37 18.59
N ASP A 267 24.37 -13.15 18.42
CA ASP A 267 25.78 -12.79 18.51
C ASP A 267 25.93 -11.79 19.68
N PRO A 268 26.61 -12.17 20.78
CA PRO A 268 26.81 -11.32 21.95
C PRO A 268 27.51 -9.99 21.66
N ARG A 269 28.23 -9.87 20.54
CA ARG A 269 28.93 -8.63 20.13
C ARG A 269 28.02 -7.65 19.42
N CYS A 270 26.82 -8.08 19.06
CA CYS A 270 25.87 -7.28 18.32
C CYS A 270 24.75 -6.74 19.19
N LYS A 271 24.44 -5.47 18.97
CA LYS A 271 23.19 -4.87 19.44
C LYS A 271 22.05 -5.17 18.47
N TYR A 272 20.92 -5.55 19.04
CA TYR A 272 19.69 -5.84 18.33
C TYR A 272 18.68 -4.72 18.54
N ARG A 273 18.04 -4.30 17.46
CA ARG A 273 16.91 -3.35 17.50
C ARG A 273 15.77 -3.99 16.73
N VAL A 274 14.63 -4.17 17.38
CA VAL A 274 13.50 -4.93 16.82
C VAL A 274 12.25 -4.04 16.79
N ARG A 275 11.57 -4.03 15.65
CA ARG A 275 10.26 -3.41 15.47
C ARG A 275 9.33 -4.42 14.82
N ILE A 276 8.08 -4.39 15.21
CA ILE A 276 7.05 -5.25 14.63
C ILE A 276 5.81 -4.45 14.27
N LYS A 277 5.10 -4.91 13.26
CA LYS A 277 3.78 -4.41 12.87
C LYS A 277 2.89 -5.58 12.51
N ALA A 278 1.68 -5.60 13.06
CA ALA A 278 0.62 -6.51 12.65
C ALA A 278 -0.10 -5.96 11.42
N VAL A 279 -0.28 -6.83 10.42
CA VAL A 279 -0.95 -6.57 9.15
C VAL A 279 -2.16 -7.49 9.06
N TYR A 280 -3.32 -6.92 8.80
CA TYR A 280 -4.56 -7.66 8.68
C TYR A 280 -4.62 -8.33 7.31
N THR A 281 -4.92 -9.63 7.29
CA THR A 281 -4.87 -10.42 6.06
C THR A 281 -6.01 -10.04 5.11
N SER A 282 -5.71 -10.06 3.81
CA SER A 282 -6.67 -9.68 2.75
C SER A 282 -7.94 -10.55 2.72
N TYR A 283 -7.86 -11.80 3.18
CA TYR A 283 -9.02 -12.68 3.27
C TYR A 283 -9.94 -12.36 4.46
N CYS A 284 -9.43 -11.68 5.51
CA CYS A 284 -10.24 -11.22 6.65
C CYS A 284 -10.76 -9.79 6.47
N GLY A 285 -10.06 -8.97 5.69
CA GLY A 285 -10.41 -7.57 5.41
C GLY A 285 -9.17 -6.74 5.10
N LYS A 286 -9.12 -5.50 5.62
CA LYS A 286 -7.98 -4.59 5.42
C LYS A 286 -7.68 -3.81 6.70
N GLY A 287 -6.40 -3.55 6.93
CA GLY A 287 -5.96 -2.82 8.10
C GLY A 287 -4.57 -3.22 8.59
N GLU A 288 -4.02 -2.41 9.47
CA GLU A 288 -2.68 -2.62 10.01
C GLU A 288 -2.44 -1.78 11.28
N SER A 289 -1.65 -2.31 12.21
CA SER A 289 -1.15 -1.51 13.33
C SER A 289 -0.13 -0.46 12.89
N ASP A 290 0.17 0.48 13.76
CA ASP A 290 1.43 1.23 13.65
C ASP A 290 2.62 0.32 14.03
N TRP A 291 3.82 0.71 13.60
CA TRP A 291 5.03 0.04 14.06
C TRP A 291 5.17 0.14 15.58
N SER A 292 5.60 -0.95 16.21
CA SER A 292 5.95 -0.94 17.63
C SER A 292 7.06 0.08 17.93
N GLY A 293 7.19 0.40 19.22
CA GLY A 293 8.43 0.93 19.76
C GLY A 293 9.61 0.02 19.40
N VAL A 294 10.80 0.60 19.36
CA VAL A 294 12.03 -0.18 19.14
C VAL A 294 12.37 -0.90 20.43
N GLU A 295 12.36 -2.23 20.39
CA GLU A 295 12.86 -3.05 21.49
C GLU A 295 14.35 -3.31 21.26
N ILE A 296 15.17 -3.11 22.29
CA ILE A 296 16.62 -3.21 22.19
C ILE A 296 17.12 -4.37 23.05
N TYR A 297 18.01 -5.19 22.49
CA TYR A 297 18.69 -6.26 23.22
C TYR A 297 20.19 -6.26 22.91
N GLY A 298 21.00 -6.53 23.93
CA GLY A 298 22.45 -6.52 23.84
C GLY A 298 23.06 -5.12 23.87
N GLU A 299 24.39 -5.09 23.94
CA GLU A 299 25.20 -3.88 23.97
C GLU A 299 26.08 -3.83 22.71
N GLU A 300 26.34 -2.63 22.19
CA GLU A 300 27.26 -2.46 21.08
C GLU A 300 28.68 -2.54 21.64
N ASP A 301 29.51 -3.45 21.12
CA ASP A 301 30.91 -3.53 21.55
C ASP A 301 31.70 -2.32 21.03
N TRP A 302 31.69 -1.26 21.84
CA TRP A 302 32.36 0.01 21.57
C TRP A 302 33.88 -0.18 21.42
N LEU A 303 34.48 -1.23 22.00
CA LEU A 303 35.91 -1.51 21.88
C LEU A 303 36.32 -1.72 20.42
N ILE A 304 35.51 -2.41 19.62
CA ILE A 304 35.83 -2.62 18.20
C ILE A 304 35.87 -1.29 17.45
N THR A 305 34.89 -0.41 17.71
CA THR A 305 34.82 0.91 17.08
C THR A 305 35.98 1.80 17.53
N VAL A 306 36.34 1.75 18.81
CA VAL A 306 37.49 2.47 19.36
C VAL A 306 38.79 1.95 18.76
N ILE A 307 39.01 0.64 18.72
CA ILE A 307 40.21 0.02 18.13
C ILE A 307 40.34 0.44 16.66
N SER A 308 39.25 0.37 15.88
CA SER A 308 39.25 0.73 14.45
C SER A 308 39.54 2.21 14.19
N ILE A 309 39.27 3.12 15.13
CA ILE A 309 39.51 4.56 14.95
C ILE A 309 40.84 4.99 15.60
N VAL A 310 41.09 4.54 16.83
CA VAL A 310 42.21 4.99 17.65
C VAL A 310 43.53 4.38 17.16
N ILE A 311 43.56 3.11 16.73
CA ILE A 311 44.81 2.49 16.25
C ILE A 311 45.32 3.18 14.97
N PRO A 312 44.51 3.38 13.90
CA PRO A 312 44.98 4.09 12.72
C PRO A 312 45.36 5.55 13.00
N ALA A 313 44.58 6.26 13.83
CA ALA A 313 44.90 7.64 14.20
C ALA A 313 46.23 7.74 14.97
N SER A 314 46.51 6.79 15.86
CA SER A 314 47.75 6.72 16.62
C SER A 314 48.93 6.43 15.70
N LEU A 315 48.82 5.45 14.80
CA LEU A 315 49.86 5.13 13.82
C LEU A 315 50.15 6.32 12.90
N PHE A 316 49.11 7.03 12.45
CA PHE A 316 49.26 8.24 11.63
C PHE A 316 50.02 9.34 12.38
N LEU A 317 49.71 9.54 13.66
CA LEU A 317 50.43 10.48 14.51
C LEU A 317 51.90 10.08 14.68
N PHE A 318 52.19 8.79 14.89
CA PHE A 318 53.56 8.29 14.98
C PHE A 318 54.36 8.51 13.70
N VAL A 319 53.76 8.29 12.53
CA VAL A 319 54.41 8.57 11.24
C VAL A 319 54.71 10.06 11.09
N ILE A 320 53.78 10.94 11.44
CA ILE A 320 54.01 12.40 11.42
C ILE A 320 55.17 12.77 12.36
N LEU A 321 55.16 12.27 13.60
CA LEU A 321 56.22 12.54 14.57
C LEU A 321 57.57 12.00 14.09
N PHE A 322 57.61 10.81 13.51
CA PHE A 322 58.81 10.23 12.92
C PHE A 322 59.35 11.08 11.77
N LEU A 323 58.48 11.53 10.86
CA LEU A 323 58.86 12.43 9.77
C LEU A 323 59.37 13.78 10.30
N CYS A 324 58.70 14.38 11.29
CA CYS A 324 59.15 15.61 11.92
C CYS A 324 60.51 15.44 12.61
N CYS A 325 60.71 14.34 13.34
CA CYS A 325 61.99 14.01 13.97
C CYS A 325 63.10 13.77 12.94
N PHE A 326 62.80 13.03 11.87
CA PHE A 326 63.75 12.79 10.78
C PHE A 326 64.15 14.10 10.10
N MET A 327 63.19 14.98 9.81
CA MET A 327 63.46 16.30 9.23
C MET A 327 64.29 17.19 10.17
N LYS A 328 64.03 17.15 11.49
CA LYS A 328 64.77 17.92 12.50
C LYS A 328 66.20 17.39 12.72
N HIS A 329 66.40 16.08 12.61
CA HIS A 329 67.69 15.42 12.87
C HIS A 329 68.45 15.01 11.60
N LYS A 330 67.93 15.37 10.41
CA LYS A 330 68.56 15.10 9.11
C LYS A 330 70.02 15.56 9.06
N GLU A 331 70.33 16.71 9.67
CA GLU A 331 71.70 17.24 9.70
C GLU A 331 72.65 16.47 10.64
N LYS A 332 72.11 15.73 11.62
CA LYS A 332 72.90 14.85 12.51
C LYS A 332 73.04 13.43 11.96
N LEU A 333 72.02 12.94 11.26
CA LEU A 333 71.98 11.60 10.67
C LEU A 333 72.69 11.52 9.30
N PHE A 334 72.75 12.65 8.58
CA PHE A 334 73.50 12.82 7.35
C PHE A 334 74.36 14.09 7.46
N PRO A 335 75.59 14.02 7.99
CA PRO A 335 76.50 15.16 7.97
C PRO A 335 76.73 15.62 6.52
N LYS A 336 76.78 16.94 6.29
CA LYS A 336 77.09 17.50 4.96
C LYS A 336 78.40 16.90 4.45
N ILE A 337 78.34 16.18 3.34
CA ILE A 337 79.54 15.72 2.62
C ILE A 337 80.37 16.99 2.32
N PRO A 338 81.64 17.07 2.77
CA PRO A 338 82.47 18.23 2.46
C PRO A 338 82.60 18.37 0.94
N GLN A 339 82.43 19.60 0.45
CA GLN A 339 82.55 19.93 -0.98
C GLN A 339 83.93 19.45 -1.50
N PRO A 340 83.99 18.70 -2.61
CA PRO A 340 85.27 18.31 -3.17
C PRO A 340 86.06 19.55 -3.60
N SER A 341 87.30 19.64 -3.13
CA SER A 341 88.28 20.64 -3.55
C SER A 341 88.42 20.68 -5.07
N MET A 342 88.61 21.88 -5.61
CA MET A 342 88.68 22.29 -7.02
C MET A 342 89.77 21.62 -7.90
N ILE A 343 90.26 20.42 -7.54
CA ILE A 343 91.40 19.74 -8.18
C ILE A 343 91.00 18.98 -9.46
N TYR A 344 89.70 18.73 -9.71
CA TYR A 344 89.24 17.98 -10.88
C TYR A 344 88.86 18.83 -12.11
N LYS A 345 89.04 20.15 -12.09
CA LYS A 345 88.76 21.03 -13.25
C LYS A 345 89.91 21.10 -14.28
N ASP A 346 91.14 20.77 -13.88
CA ASP A 346 92.30 20.87 -14.77
C ASP A 346 92.57 19.59 -15.58
N THR A 347 91.86 18.50 -15.31
CA THR A 347 91.99 17.23 -16.07
C THR A 347 90.97 17.08 -17.20
N LEU A 348 90.02 18.02 -17.33
CA LEU A 348 88.98 18.01 -18.38
C LEU A 348 89.21 19.03 -19.50
N ASN A 349 90.30 19.81 -19.46
CA ASN A 349 90.58 20.89 -20.42
C ASN A 349 91.91 20.77 -21.20
N SER A 350 92.59 19.62 -21.13
CA SER A 350 93.77 19.32 -21.96
C SER A 350 93.53 18.03 -22.73
N ASN A 351 93.06 18.16 -23.98
CA ASN A 351 93.50 17.41 -25.16
C ASN A 351 92.54 17.72 -26.34
N LYS A 352 92.81 18.86 -26.98
CA LYS A 352 92.44 19.09 -28.39
C LYS A 352 93.49 18.40 -29.27
N GLU A 353 93.02 17.83 -30.38
CA GLU A 353 93.75 17.36 -31.58
C GLU A 353 94.44 15.98 -31.43
N GLU A 354 93.76 14.86 -31.74
CA GLU A 354 93.46 14.25 -33.07
C GLU A 354 94.69 13.58 -33.75
N LYS A 355 94.83 12.25 -33.62
CA LYS A 355 94.69 11.27 -34.73
C LYS A 355 95.13 9.82 -34.41
N THR A 356 94.20 8.90 -34.76
CA THR A 356 94.34 7.53 -35.29
C THR A 356 95.11 6.44 -34.55
N PHE A 357 94.38 5.42 -34.07
CA PHE A 357 94.58 4.03 -34.52
C PHE A 357 93.31 3.17 -34.28
N ILE A 358 92.90 2.42 -35.30
CA ILE A 358 91.81 1.42 -35.29
C ILE A 358 92.35 0.15 -34.62
N GLY A 359 91.54 -0.51 -33.77
CA GLY A 359 91.88 -1.83 -33.20
C GLY A 359 90.80 -2.41 -32.28
N ASP A 360 89.98 -3.27 -32.89
CA ASP A 360 89.22 -4.41 -32.37
C ASP A 360 88.05 -4.26 -31.37
N LEU A 361 86.86 -4.56 -31.90
CA LEU A 361 85.65 -4.97 -31.20
C LEU A 361 85.88 -6.22 -30.35
N TYR A 362 85.33 -6.24 -29.13
CA TYR A 362 85.01 -7.47 -28.41
C TYR A 362 83.53 -7.48 -28.01
N VAL A 363 82.85 -8.57 -28.37
CA VAL A 363 81.46 -8.90 -28.07
C VAL A 363 81.46 -10.03 -27.04
N PRO A 364 80.77 -9.90 -25.89
CA PRO A 364 80.31 -11.02 -25.07
C PRO A 364 78.77 -11.09 -25.11
N VAL A 365 78.20 -12.04 -25.88
CA VAL A 365 77.64 -13.36 -25.47
C VAL A 365 76.29 -13.24 -24.72
N GLU A 366 75.21 -13.57 -25.44
CA GLU A 366 73.92 -13.95 -24.89
C GLU A 366 74.04 -15.32 -24.22
N GLU A 367 73.61 -15.44 -22.96
CA GLU A 367 73.23 -16.71 -22.37
C GLU A 367 71.76 -16.65 -21.95
N ASP A 368 71.00 -17.55 -22.58
CA ASP A 368 69.60 -17.84 -22.34
C ASP A 368 69.34 -18.27 -20.90
N VAL A 369 68.42 -17.59 -20.21
CA VAL A 369 67.76 -18.17 -19.02
C VAL A 369 66.30 -18.39 -19.36
N GLU A 370 66.04 -19.64 -19.74
CA GLU A 370 64.77 -20.28 -19.99
C GLU A 370 63.80 -20.08 -18.80
N CYS A 371 62.72 -19.34 -19.03
CA CYS A 371 61.60 -19.22 -18.09
C CYS A 371 60.84 -20.54 -18.02
N LYS A 372 61.16 -21.39 -17.04
CA LYS A 372 60.38 -22.60 -16.74
C LYS A 372 59.21 -22.26 -15.82
N PHE A 373 58.03 -22.08 -16.40
CA PHE A 373 56.76 -22.08 -15.67
C PHE A 373 56.47 -23.51 -15.17
N SER A 374 56.36 -23.69 -13.86
CA SER A 374 55.65 -24.84 -13.29
C SER A 374 54.25 -24.38 -12.88
N LEU A 375 53.24 -24.86 -13.61
CA LEU A 375 51.87 -24.90 -13.12
C LEU A 375 51.82 -25.88 -11.94
N GLU A 376 51.55 -25.38 -10.74
CA GLU A 376 51.04 -26.21 -9.65
C GLU A 376 49.59 -26.60 -10.03
N ASN A 377 49.38 -27.89 -10.26
CA ASN A 377 48.05 -28.43 -10.51
C ASN A 377 47.21 -28.40 -9.22
N GLU A 378 45.97 -27.94 -9.38
CA GLU A 378 44.88 -28.04 -8.43
C GLU A 378 44.69 -29.49 -7.93
N PRO A 379 44.62 -29.75 -6.61
CA PRO A 379 44.27 -31.08 -6.10
C PRO A 379 42.80 -31.38 -6.38
N GLN A 380 42.54 -32.48 -7.09
CA GLN A 380 41.19 -33.00 -7.29
C GLN A 380 40.58 -33.49 -5.96
N LEU A 381 39.37 -33.00 -5.66
CA LEU A 381 38.46 -33.61 -4.69
C LEU A 381 38.05 -35.02 -5.18
N PRO A 382 38.13 -36.07 -4.36
CA PRO A 382 37.51 -37.34 -4.69
C PRO A 382 35.98 -37.23 -4.63
N MET A 383 35.33 -37.55 -5.75
CA MET A 383 33.90 -37.79 -5.82
C MET A 383 33.56 -39.04 -4.98
N MET A 384 32.65 -38.87 -4.01
CA MET A 384 31.95 -40.00 -3.41
C MET A 384 31.02 -40.60 -4.46
N GLN A 385 31.28 -41.86 -4.81
CA GLN A 385 30.33 -42.71 -5.53
C GLN A 385 29.44 -43.43 -4.50
N PRO A 386 28.13 -43.60 -4.78
CA PRO A 386 27.21 -44.27 -3.88
C PRO A 386 27.29 -45.78 -4.07
N ASP A 387 27.34 -46.54 -2.97
CA ASP A 387 27.12 -47.99 -3.01
C ASP A 387 25.95 -48.38 -2.09
N CYS A 388 25.00 -49.06 -2.75
CA CYS A 388 23.91 -49.93 -2.30
C CYS A 388 22.70 -49.32 -1.57
#